data_AF-A0A2Z6NG09-F1
#
_entry.id   AF-A0A2Z6NG09-F1
#
_cell.length_a   1.000
_cell.length_b   1.000
_cell.length_c   1.000
_cell.angle_alpha   90.00
_cell.angle_beta   90.00
_cell.angle_gamma   90.00
#
_symmetry.space_group_name_H-M   'P 1'
#
loop_
_entity.id
_entity.type
_entity.pdbx_description
1 polymer ?
#
loop_
_entity_poly.entity_id
_entity_poly.type
_entity_poly.pdbx_seq_one_letter_code
_entity_poly.pdbx_strand_id
1 'polypeptide(L)'
;MDLSFKHQFSLVCVILLFPILCNCKEYYTKSRASYYGTSSGYGNSRGACGFGDYGKIVNDGNVTAVSSKLWKNGGGCGACYQVRCKIPQLCDDNGTYVVVTDYGEGDRTDFIMSPRAFSKLGLNTVTSEKLKKYGVLDVEYKRVRCTFNGNNIVYEINENSNNPGYFAINILYVGGTYDVTTVEIWQREQHQWVAMRRAYGAVFDYANPPEGEIKLRFQLSKNIEAHHVVSRFAIPASWKAGATYSTKI
;
A
#
# COMPACT_ATOMS: atom_id res chain seq x y z
N MET A 1 43.56 46.70 26.19
CA MET A 1 43.31 45.51 27.03
C MET A 1 41.84 45.46 27.34
N ASP A 2 41.26 44.33 26.97
CA ASP A 2 39.86 43.96 26.93
C ASP A 2 39.07 44.23 28.21
N LEU A 3 37.80 44.59 28.06
CA LEU A 3 36.64 43.75 28.41
C LEU A 3 35.39 44.64 28.50
N SER A 4 34.39 44.39 27.66
CA SER A 4 33.07 43.92 28.12
C SER A 4 32.09 43.88 26.94
N PHE A 5 32.32 42.92 26.05
CA PHE A 5 31.40 42.54 24.97
C PHE A 5 30.50 41.37 25.44
N LYS A 6 29.98 41.44 26.67
CA LYS A 6 29.32 40.28 27.33
C LYS A 6 27.82 40.42 27.59
N HIS A 7 27.15 41.47 27.12
CA HIS A 7 25.71 41.69 27.41
C HIS A 7 24.79 41.88 26.20
N GLN A 8 25.24 41.59 24.98
CA GLN A 8 24.34 41.55 23.81
C GLN A 8 24.02 40.15 23.27
N PHE A 9 24.71 39.10 23.74
CA PHE A 9 24.44 37.73 23.26
C PHE A 9 23.33 37.00 24.01
N SER A 10 22.81 37.54 25.13
CA SER A 10 21.81 36.82 25.93
C SER A 10 20.37 36.99 25.43
N LEU A 11 20.08 37.97 24.56
CA LEU A 11 18.73 38.21 24.06
C LEU A 11 18.43 37.54 22.71
N VAL A 12 19.47 37.11 21.97
CA VAL A 12 19.32 36.49 20.64
C VAL A 12 19.05 34.99 20.74
N CYS A 13 19.37 34.36 21.87
CA CYS A 13 19.22 32.91 22.03
C CYS A 13 17.82 32.45 22.47
N VAL A 14 16.92 33.36 22.86
CA VAL A 14 15.58 33.01 23.36
C VAL A 14 14.52 32.98 22.24
N ILE A 15 14.80 33.55 21.07
CA ILE A 15 13.86 33.57 19.93
C ILE A 15 13.95 32.29 19.05
N LEU A 16 14.99 31.46 19.23
CA LEU A 16 15.16 30.19 18.51
C LEU A 16 14.49 28.97 19.18
N LEU A 17 13.77 29.18 20.28
CA LEU A 17 12.93 28.18 20.93
C LEU A 17 11.44 28.49 20.76
N PHE A 18 11.04 29.02 19.60
CA PHE A 18 9.67 28.78 19.18
C PHE A 18 9.56 27.29 18.90
N PRO A 19 8.75 26.52 19.65
CA PRO A 19 8.30 25.24 19.13
C PRO A 19 7.62 25.60 17.82
N ILE A 20 8.21 25.16 16.70
CA ILE A 20 7.46 25.07 15.46
C ILE A 20 6.31 24.15 15.84
N LEU A 21 5.18 24.74 16.22
CA LEU A 21 3.89 24.10 16.20
C LEU A 21 3.76 23.69 14.74
N CYS A 22 4.19 22.47 14.45
CA CYS A 22 3.91 21.82 13.21
C CYS A 22 2.39 21.79 13.18
N ASN A 23 1.81 22.77 12.50
CA ASN A 23 0.43 22.70 12.06
C ASN A 23 0.42 21.50 11.11
N CYS A 24 0.24 20.31 11.67
CA CYS A 24 -0.15 19.10 10.97
C CYS A 24 -1.57 19.33 10.44
N LYS A 25 -1.76 20.35 9.60
CA LYS A 25 -2.90 20.40 8.70
C LYS A 25 -2.70 19.21 7.78
N GLU A 26 -3.44 18.15 8.06
CA GLU A 26 -3.54 17.01 7.15
C GLU A 26 -4.02 17.54 5.80
N TYR A 27 -3.10 17.62 4.85
CA TYR A 27 -3.38 18.17 3.53
C TYR A 27 -4.01 17.07 2.68
N TYR A 28 -5.26 17.30 2.26
CA TYR A 28 -5.90 16.46 1.27
C TYR A 28 -5.52 16.92 -0.14
N THR A 29 -5.23 15.95 -1.00
CA THR A 29 -5.03 16.18 -2.44
C THR A 29 -6.36 16.08 -3.15
N LYS A 30 -6.71 17.08 -3.96
CA LYS A 30 -7.91 17.07 -4.79
C LYS A 30 -7.73 16.16 -6.01
N SER A 31 -8.76 15.41 -6.36
CA SER A 31 -8.79 14.54 -7.54
C SER A 31 -10.23 14.16 -7.88
N ARG A 32 -10.39 13.11 -8.68
CA ARG A 32 -11.67 12.50 -9.01
C ARG A 32 -11.66 11.02 -8.71
N ALA A 33 -12.85 10.48 -8.46
CA ALA A 33 -13.07 9.05 -8.29
C ALA A 33 -14.23 8.57 -9.18
N SER A 34 -14.05 7.42 -9.80
CA SER A 34 -15.11 6.65 -10.46
C SER A 34 -15.19 5.25 -9.86
N TYR A 35 -16.00 4.38 -10.44
CA TYR A 35 -16.07 2.97 -10.06
C TYR A 35 -16.22 2.07 -11.28
N TYR A 36 -15.75 0.83 -11.17
CA TYR A 36 -15.97 -0.21 -12.17
C TYR A 36 -17.10 -1.14 -11.73
N GLY A 37 -17.69 -1.88 -12.67
CA GLY A 37 -18.75 -2.84 -12.38
C GLY A 37 -18.21 -4.21 -11.99
N THR A 38 -18.67 -4.77 -10.87
CA THR A 38 -18.54 -6.20 -10.54
C THR A 38 -19.86 -6.73 -10.01
N SER A 39 -20.23 -7.97 -10.38
CA SER A 39 -21.49 -8.58 -9.93
C SER A 39 -21.55 -8.77 -8.41
N SER A 40 -20.41 -9.02 -7.78
CA SER A 40 -20.32 -9.23 -6.33
C SER A 40 -20.13 -7.94 -5.51
N GLY A 41 -19.87 -6.80 -6.17
CA GLY A 41 -19.54 -5.53 -5.51
C GLY A 41 -18.10 -5.42 -4.95
N TYR A 42 -17.37 -6.54 -4.89
CA TYR A 42 -15.97 -6.62 -4.45
C TYR A 42 -14.97 -6.20 -5.54
N GLY A 43 -13.69 -6.33 -5.23
CA GLY A 43 -12.57 -6.11 -6.14
C GLY A 43 -12.50 -7.05 -7.35
N ASN A 44 -11.44 -6.91 -8.14
CA ASN A 44 -11.06 -7.83 -9.21
C ASN A 44 -9.85 -8.66 -8.75
N SER A 45 -9.87 -9.98 -8.98
CA SER A 45 -8.72 -10.86 -8.67
C SER A 45 -7.58 -10.75 -9.68
N ARG A 46 -7.81 -10.10 -10.82
CA ARG A 46 -6.82 -9.88 -11.89
C ARG A 46 -6.24 -8.46 -11.89
N GLY A 47 -6.26 -7.78 -10.75
CA GLY A 47 -5.70 -6.44 -10.63
C GLY A 47 -4.19 -6.42 -10.90
N ALA A 48 -3.69 -5.31 -11.43
CA ALA A 48 -2.29 -5.10 -11.82
C ALA A 48 -1.29 -5.26 -10.66
N CYS A 49 -1.75 -5.27 -9.41
CA CYS A 49 -0.90 -5.56 -8.26
C CYS A 49 -0.56 -7.05 -8.09
N GLY A 50 -1.30 -7.96 -8.74
CA GLY A 50 -1.00 -9.40 -8.73
C GLY A 50 -1.40 -10.14 -7.46
N PHE A 51 -2.27 -9.54 -6.63
CA PHE A 51 -2.75 -10.09 -5.36
C PHE A 51 -3.79 -11.22 -5.48
N GLY A 52 -4.19 -11.64 -6.68
CA GLY A 52 -5.17 -12.71 -6.86
C GLY A 52 -6.48 -12.47 -6.10
N ASP A 53 -7.07 -13.54 -5.59
CA ASP A 53 -8.32 -13.47 -4.82
C ASP A 53 -8.21 -12.65 -3.53
N TYR A 54 -7.02 -12.57 -2.91
CA TYR A 54 -6.80 -11.67 -1.77
C TYR A 54 -7.08 -10.21 -2.15
N GLY A 55 -6.62 -9.77 -3.32
CA GLY A 55 -6.85 -8.41 -3.83
C GLY A 55 -8.32 -8.06 -4.06
N LYS A 56 -9.19 -9.07 -4.23
CA LYS A 56 -10.64 -8.88 -4.36
C LYS A 56 -11.30 -8.54 -3.02
N ILE A 57 -10.87 -9.18 -1.94
CA ILE A 57 -11.57 -9.19 -0.65
C ILE A 57 -10.87 -8.40 0.44
N VAL A 58 -9.60 -8.03 0.26
CA VAL A 58 -8.83 -7.25 1.24
C VAL A 58 -9.60 -6.01 1.65
N ASN A 59 -9.53 -5.67 2.94
CA ASN A 59 -10.25 -4.54 3.53
C ASN A 59 -11.77 -4.61 3.25
N ASP A 60 -12.35 -5.81 3.35
CA ASP A 60 -13.77 -6.06 3.10
C ASP A 60 -14.21 -5.57 1.71
N GLY A 61 -13.37 -5.80 0.70
CA GLY A 61 -13.62 -5.37 -0.68
C GLY A 61 -13.56 -3.88 -0.92
N ASN A 62 -13.17 -3.07 0.06
CA ASN A 62 -12.98 -1.64 -0.11
C ASN A 62 -11.61 -1.41 -0.75
N VAL A 63 -11.55 -1.61 -2.06
CA VAL A 63 -10.34 -1.61 -2.87
C VAL A 63 -10.49 -0.69 -4.07
N THR A 64 -9.37 -0.35 -4.70
CA THR A 64 -9.35 0.60 -5.81
C THR A 64 -8.20 0.29 -6.77
N ALA A 65 -8.46 0.49 -8.06
CA ALA A 65 -7.44 0.83 -9.04
C ALA A 65 -7.03 2.29 -8.84
N VAL A 66 -5.76 2.62 -9.10
CA VAL A 66 -5.28 4.00 -9.04
C VAL A 66 -4.50 4.41 -10.28
N SER A 67 -4.42 5.72 -10.52
CA SER A 67 -3.61 6.30 -11.60
C SER A 67 -2.13 5.94 -11.47
N SER A 68 -1.39 6.06 -12.57
CA SER A 68 0.07 5.84 -12.64
C SER A 68 0.84 6.59 -11.57
N LYS A 69 0.40 7.82 -11.25
CA LYS A 69 0.95 8.66 -10.17
C LYS A 69 0.98 7.94 -8.83
N LEU A 70 -0.09 7.22 -8.48
CA LEU A 70 -0.21 6.53 -7.19
C LEU A 70 0.24 5.07 -7.28
N TRP A 71 0.06 4.41 -8.43
CA TRP A 71 0.44 3.02 -8.65
C TRP A 71 1.97 2.85 -8.69
N LYS A 72 2.70 3.83 -9.24
CA LYS A 72 4.18 3.89 -9.25
C LYS A 72 4.84 2.60 -9.74
N ASN A 73 4.37 2.08 -10.88
CA ASN A 73 4.85 0.82 -11.44
C ASN A 73 4.83 -0.36 -10.45
N GLY A 74 3.77 -0.44 -9.64
CA GLY A 74 3.59 -1.45 -8.60
C GLY A 74 4.13 -1.09 -7.22
N GLY A 75 4.94 -0.03 -7.10
CA GLY A 75 5.44 0.44 -5.80
C GLY A 75 4.33 0.92 -4.86
N GLY A 76 3.18 1.36 -5.40
CA GLY A 76 2.01 1.76 -4.62
C GLY A 76 1.03 0.63 -4.30
N CYS A 77 1.31 -0.61 -4.70
CA CYS A 77 0.43 -1.73 -4.42
C CYS A 77 0.36 -2.03 -2.92
N GLY A 78 -0.85 -2.24 -2.40
CA GLY A 78 -1.11 -2.40 -0.97
C GLY A 78 -1.21 -1.07 -0.20
N ALA A 79 -1.02 0.08 -0.86
CA ALA A 79 -1.20 1.37 -0.22
C ALA A 79 -2.67 1.60 0.20
N CYS A 80 -2.87 2.26 1.35
CA CYS A 80 -4.16 2.71 1.84
C CYS A 80 -4.32 4.22 1.73
N TYR A 81 -5.52 4.62 1.32
CA TYR A 81 -5.93 6.02 1.22
C TYR A 81 -7.30 6.20 1.88
N GLN A 82 -7.49 7.36 2.52
CA GLN A 82 -8.83 7.86 2.82
C GLN A 82 -9.26 8.72 1.64
N VAL A 83 -10.44 8.45 1.08
CA VAL A 83 -11.03 9.17 -0.06
C VAL A 83 -12.38 9.73 0.38
N ARG A 84 -12.62 11.02 0.14
CA ARG A 84 -13.83 11.74 0.56
C ARG A 84 -14.42 12.50 -0.62
N CYS A 85 -15.72 12.40 -0.83
CA CYS A 85 -16.42 13.29 -1.77
C CYS A 85 -16.93 14.55 -1.06
N LYS A 86 -17.35 15.56 -1.83
CA LYS A 86 -17.67 16.91 -1.30
C LYS A 86 -19.06 17.44 -1.64
N ILE A 87 -19.96 16.58 -2.12
CA ILE A 87 -21.34 16.97 -2.39
C ILE A 87 -22.11 17.05 -1.05
N PRO A 88 -22.56 18.25 -0.62
CA PRO A 88 -23.26 18.42 0.65
C PRO A 88 -24.48 17.51 0.73
N GLN A 89 -24.77 16.99 1.92
CA GLN A 89 -25.90 16.10 2.22
C GLN A 89 -25.86 14.72 1.53
N LEU A 90 -24.94 14.47 0.60
CA LEU A 90 -24.76 13.17 -0.05
C LEU A 90 -23.51 12.44 0.45
N CYS A 91 -22.42 13.16 0.70
CA CYS A 91 -21.10 12.60 1.02
C CYS A 91 -20.88 12.38 2.51
N ASP A 92 -20.45 11.17 2.88
CA ASP A 92 -19.98 10.88 4.24
C ASP A 92 -18.72 11.72 4.54
N ASP A 93 -18.70 12.36 5.70
CA ASP A 93 -17.61 13.27 6.08
C ASP A 93 -16.27 12.55 6.22
N ASN A 94 -16.28 11.30 6.68
CA ASN A 94 -15.10 10.44 6.77
C ASN A 94 -14.78 9.77 5.42
N GLY A 95 -15.77 9.67 4.53
CA GLY A 95 -15.62 9.00 3.25
C GLY A 95 -15.27 7.51 3.45
N THR A 96 -14.36 7.01 2.62
CA THR A 96 -14.01 5.59 2.61
C THR A 96 -12.50 5.37 2.67
N TYR A 97 -12.11 4.24 3.26
CA TYR A 97 -10.73 3.80 3.35
C TYR A 97 -10.54 2.67 2.35
N VAL A 98 -9.62 2.84 1.41
CA VAL A 98 -9.39 1.89 0.31
C VAL A 98 -7.97 1.37 0.27
N VAL A 99 -7.82 0.12 -0.17
CA VAL A 99 -6.51 -0.50 -0.49
C VAL A 99 -6.29 -0.50 -1.99
N VAL A 100 -5.10 -0.11 -2.42
CA VAL A 100 -4.68 -0.16 -3.83
C VAL A 100 -4.38 -1.60 -4.21
N THR A 101 -5.17 -2.14 -5.13
CA THR A 101 -5.03 -3.53 -5.61
C THR A 101 -4.91 -3.61 -7.13
N ASP A 102 -5.00 -2.49 -7.82
CA ASP A 102 -5.01 -2.44 -9.27
C ASP A 102 -4.49 -1.09 -9.80
N TYR A 103 -4.33 -1.00 -11.11
CA TYR A 103 -3.95 0.19 -11.86
C TYR A 103 -5.05 0.53 -12.85
N GLY A 104 -5.36 1.80 -13.02
CA GLY A 104 -6.28 2.25 -14.04
C GLY A 104 -6.21 3.75 -14.24
N GLU A 105 -6.45 4.18 -15.48
CA GLU A 105 -6.40 5.58 -15.88
C GLU A 105 -7.79 6.09 -16.28
N GLY A 106 -8.04 7.36 -15.97
CA GLY A 106 -9.26 8.07 -16.34
C GLY A 106 -9.02 9.57 -16.38
N ASP A 107 -9.93 10.35 -16.98
CA ASP A 107 -9.77 11.82 -17.08
C ASP A 107 -9.63 12.45 -15.69
N ARG A 108 -8.40 12.87 -15.35
CA ARG A 108 -8.03 13.52 -14.09
C ARG A 108 -8.55 12.76 -12.87
N THR A 109 -8.52 11.43 -12.94
CA THR A 109 -9.10 10.51 -11.95
C THR A 109 -7.99 9.67 -11.33
N ASP A 110 -7.74 9.83 -10.03
CA ASP A 110 -6.74 9.04 -9.31
C ASP A 110 -7.31 7.71 -8.79
N PHE A 111 -8.64 7.57 -8.70
CA PHE A 111 -9.29 6.41 -8.07
C PHE A 111 -10.38 5.82 -8.97
N ILE A 112 -10.25 4.54 -9.27
CA ILE A 112 -11.29 3.73 -9.93
C ILE A 112 -11.65 2.62 -8.95
N MET A 113 -12.71 2.86 -8.17
CA MET A 113 -13.01 2.13 -6.93
C MET A 113 -13.88 0.91 -7.18
N SER A 114 -13.84 -0.07 -6.28
CA SER A 114 -14.85 -1.13 -6.27
C SER A 114 -16.25 -0.54 -6.03
N PRO A 115 -17.34 -1.18 -6.51
CA PRO A 115 -18.70 -0.71 -6.23
C PRO A 115 -18.96 -0.52 -4.73
N ARG A 116 -18.45 -1.42 -3.90
CA ARG A 116 -18.57 -1.36 -2.45
C ARG A 116 -17.83 -0.16 -1.86
N ALA A 117 -16.59 0.08 -2.28
CA ALA A 117 -15.82 1.24 -1.84
C ALA A 117 -16.48 2.56 -2.24
N PHE A 118 -16.93 2.68 -3.49
CA PHE A 118 -17.59 3.89 -4.00
C PHE A 118 -18.93 4.16 -3.29
N SER A 119 -19.72 3.12 -3.02
CA SER A 119 -20.94 3.23 -2.23
C SER A 119 -20.71 3.84 -0.85
N LYS A 120 -19.59 3.54 -0.19
CA LYS A 120 -19.23 4.09 1.12
C LYS A 120 -18.83 5.57 1.11
N LEU A 121 -18.72 6.20 -0.06
CA LEU A 121 -18.61 7.66 -0.13
C LEU A 121 -19.92 8.36 0.26
N GLY A 122 -21.07 7.68 0.18
CA GLY A 122 -22.37 8.23 0.57
C GLY A 122 -22.69 8.03 2.04
N LEU A 123 -23.45 8.95 2.66
CA LEU A 123 -23.89 8.85 4.07
C LEU A 123 -24.68 7.56 4.36
N ASN A 124 -25.48 7.14 3.39
CA ASN A 124 -26.37 5.98 3.48
C ASN A 124 -26.72 5.46 2.08
N THR A 125 -27.36 4.30 2.02
CA THR A 125 -27.72 3.61 0.76
C THR A 125 -28.45 4.51 -0.24
N VAL A 126 -29.37 5.37 0.22
CA VAL A 126 -30.11 6.28 -0.68
C VAL A 126 -29.17 7.29 -1.33
N THR A 127 -28.28 7.90 -0.54
CA THR A 127 -27.28 8.84 -1.05
C THR A 127 -26.23 8.15 -1.91
N SER A 128 -25.81 6.93 -1.57
CA SER A 128 -24.87 6.13 -2.37
C SER A 128 -25.40 5.86 -3.78
N GLU A 129 -26.68 5.51 -3.91
CA GLU A 129 -27.31 5.30 -5.23
C GLU A 129 -27.46 6.60 -6.02
N LYS A 130 -27.64 7.75 -5.35
CA LYS A 130 -27.56 9.06 -6.02
C LYS A 130 -26.15 9.35 -6.51
N LEU A 131 -25.13 9.11 -5.68
CA LEU A 131 -23.73 9.32 -6.03
C LEU A 131 -23.30 8.46 -7.23
N LYS A 132 -23.70 7.19 -7.28
CA LYS A 132 -23.42 6.30 -8.43
C LYS A 132 -23.93 6.86 -9.76
N LYS A 133 -25.07 7.54 -9.76
CA LYS A 133 -25.64 8.15 -10.99
C LYS A 133 -24.80 9.28 -11.57
N TYR A 134 -23.93 9.91 -10.78
CA TYR A 134 -22.96 10.89 -11.30
C TYR A 134 -21.84 10.22 -12.10
N GLY A 135 -21.56 8.94 -11.87
CA GLY A 135 -20.49 8.16 -12.51
C GLY A 135 -19.09 8.52 -12.01
N VAL A 136 -18.75 9.82 -12.02
CA VAL A 136 -17.47 10.35 -11.56
C VAL A 136 -17.73 11.49 -10.57
N LEU A 137 -17.04 11.47 -9.43
CA LEU A 137 -17.15 12.47 -8.37
C LEU A 137 -15.84 13.22 -8.21
N ASP A 138 -15.92 14.51 -7.92
CA ASP A 138 -14.79 15.23 -7.32
C ASP A 138 -14.58 14.73 -5.90
N VAL A 139 -13.34 14.39 -5.59
CA VAL A 139 -12.92 13.86 -4.30
C VAL A 139 -11.67 14.56 -3.79
N GLU A 140 -11.41 14.36 -2.52
CA GLU A 140 -10.12 14.65 -1.92
C GLU A 140 -9.60 13.39 -1.22
N TYR A 141 -8.28 13.21 -1.18
CA TYR A 141 -7.68 12.04 -0.57
C TYR A 141 -6.39 12.33 0.17
N LYS A 142 -6.02 11.43 1.08
CA LYS A 142 -4.71 11.41 1.73
C LYS A 142 -4.24 9.98 1.96
N ARG A 143 -2.92 9.75 1.94
CA ARG A 143 -2.31 8.47 2.31
C ARG A 143 -2.56 8.25 3.81
N VAL A 144 -2.99 7.04 4.18
CA VAL A 144 -3.26 6.67 5.58
C VAL A 144 -2.60 5.34 5.91
N ARG A 145 -2.51 5.03 7.20
CA ARG A 145 -2.02 3.74 7.68
C ARG A 145 -2.98 2.62 7.29
N CYS A 146 -2.45 1.57 6.68
CA CYS A 146 -3.14 0.30 6.51
C CYS A 146 -3.24 -0.43 7.84
N THR A 147 -4.42 -0.97 8.14
CA THR A 147 -4.69 -1.75 9.34
C THR A 147 -5.36 -3.06 8.93
N PHE A 148 -4.68 -4.18 9.20
CA PHE A 148 -5.15 -5.53 8.89
C PHE A 148 -5.25 -6.33 10.20
N ASN A 149 -6.26 -6.02 11.02
CA ASN A 149 -6.43 -6.60 12.35
C ASN A 149 -6.36 -8.14 12.32
N GLY A 150 -5.60 -8.72 13.26
CA GLY A 150 -5.44 -10.16 13.41
C GLY A 150 -4.60 -10.86 12.33
N ASN A 151 -4.12 -10.13 11.31
CA ASN A 151 -3.31 -10.70 10.24
C ASN A 151 -1.83 -10.35 10.44
N ASN A 152 -0.98 -11.37 10.36
CA ASN A 152 0.46 -11.19 10.27
C ASN A 152 0.85 -10.98 8.79
N ILE A 153 2.00 -10.37 8.55
CA ILE A 153 2.57 -10.35 7.20
C ILE A 153 2.83 -11.80 6.76
N VAL A 154 2.38 -12.16 5.56
CA VAL A 154 2.60 -13.49 4.99
C VAL A 154 3.23 -13.38 3.61
N TYR A 155 4.01 -14.39 3.25
CA TYR A 155 4.38 -14.65 1.87
C TYR A 155 3.30 -15.52 1.25
N GLU A 156 2.75 -15.09 0.13
CA GLU A 156 1.92 -15.92 -0.74
C GLU A 156 2.76 -16.35 -1.93
N ILE A 157 2.87 -17.65 -2.16
CA ILE A 157 3.52 -18.18 -3.37
C ILE A 157 2.55 -17.99 -4.53
N ASN A 158 2.98 -17.26 -5.56
CA ASN A 158 2.17 -17.01 -6.74
C ASN A 158 1.77 -18.33 -7.40
N GLU A 159 0.54 -18.43 -7.90
CA GLU A 159 -0.02 -19.63 -8.54
C GLU A 159 0.78 -20.08 -9.77
N ASN A 160 1.50 -19.18 -10.43
CA ASN A 160 2.34 -19.50 -11.58
C ASN A 160 3.75 -20.00 -11.20
N SER A 161 4.04 -20.16 -9.90
CA SER A 161 5.31 -20.74 -9.43
C SER A 161 5.40 -22.23 -9.75
N ASN A 162 6.60 -22.73 -10.00
CA ASN A 162 6.87 -24.15 -10.22
C ASN A 162 8.12 -24.58 -9.44
N ASN A 163 7.97 -25.50 -8.50
CA ASN A 163 9.07 -26.02 -7.71
C ASN A 163 9.81 -27.14 -8.49
N PRO A 164 11.12 -27.04 -8.77
CA PRO A 164 12.06 -26.02 -8.28
C PRO A 164 12.40 -24.89 -9.27
N GLY A 165 11.91 -24.90 -10.52
CA GLY A 165 12.43 -24.04 -11.58
C GLY A 165 12.08 -22.54 -11.50
N TYR A 166 10.99 -22.16 -10.83
CA TYR A 166 10.52 -20.78 -10.82
C TYR A 166 9.75 -20.45 -9.53
N PHE A 167 10.17 -19.38 -8.85
CA PHE A 167 9.59 -18.95 -7.58
C PHE A 167 9.15 -17.50 -7.68
N ALA A 168 7.86 -17.24 -7.45
CA ALA A 168 7.32 -15.90 -7.40
C ALA A 168 6.42 -15.74 -6.18
N ILE A 169 6.42 -14.55 -5.57
CA ILE A 169 5.66 -14.30 -4.34
C ILE A 169 4.99 -12.93 -4.35
N ASN A 170 3.93 -12.82 -3.53
CA ASN A 170 3.42 -11.57 -3.00
C ASN A 170 3.74 -11.46 -1.49
N ILE A 171 3.87 -10.24 -0.98
CA ILE A 171 3.89 -9.95 0.46
C ILE A 171 2.55 -9.33 0.84
N LEU A 172 1.74 -10.06 1.61
CA LEU A 172 0.38 -9.65 1.96
C LEU A 172 0.31 -9.10 3.39
N TYR A 173 -0.76 -8.34 3.67
CA TYR A 173 -1.05 -7.75 4.99
C TYR A 173 0.04 -6.81 5.52
N VAL A 174 0.76 -6.12 4.64
CA VAL A 174 1.74 -5.10 5.03
C VAL A 174 1.02 -3.88 5.62
N GLY A 175 0.91 -3.84 6.94
CA GLY A 175 0.32 -2.72 7.67
C GLY A 175 1.21 -1.47 7.68
N GLY A 176 0.65 -0.36 8.17
CA GLY A 176 1.42 0.90 8.25
C GLY A 176 1.26 1.80 7.02
N THR A 177 2.17 2.75 6.89
CA THR A 177 2.27 3.64 5.72
C THR A 177 3.50 3.28 4.88
N TYR A 178 3.84 2.00 4.85
CA TYR A 178 5.05 1.50 4.20
C TYR A 178 4.74 0.99 2.80
N ASP A 179 5.69 1.18 1.90
CA ASP A 179 5.73 0.57 0.59
C ASP A 179 6.81 -0.53 0.61
N VAL A 180 6.52 -1.69 -0.02
CA VAL A 180 7.52 -2.76 -0.20
C VAL A 180 8.34 -2.45 -1.46
N THR A 181 9.58 -2.04 -1.27
CA THR A 181 10.44 -1.59 -2.38
C THR A 181 11.26 -2.73 -2.96
N THR A 182 11.82 -3.57 -2.09
CA THR A 182 12.76 -4.63 -2.45
C THR A 182 12.42 -5.91 -1.69
N VAL A 183 12.60 -7.06 -2.36
CA VAL A 183 12.56 -8.39 -1.74
C VAL A 183 13.86 -9.10 -2.12
N GLU A 184 14.48 -9.78 -1.17
CA GLU A 184 15.75 -10.46 -1.37
C GLU A 184 15.65 -11.90 -0.87
N ILE A 185 16.31 -12.80 -1.61
CA ILE A 185 16.42 -14.21 -1.30
C ILE A 185 17.84 -14.54 -0.81
N TRP A 186 17.94 -15.35 0.23
CA TRP A 186 19.25 -15.79 0.75
C TRP A 186 19.86 -16.84 -0.15
N GLN A 187 21.00 -16.52 -0.73
CA GLN A 187 21.81 -17.42 -1.54
C GLN A 187 22.84 -18.12 -0.66
N ARG A 188 22.57 -19.40 -0.32
CA ARG A 188 23.33 -20.15 0.68
C ARG A 188 24.78 -20.36 0.30
N GLU A 189 25.05 -20.71 -0.96
CA GLU A 189 26.40 -20.99 -1.45
C GLU A 189 27.27 -19.73 -1.49
N GLN A 190 26.67 -18.60 -1.86
CA GLN A 190 27.35 -17.31 -1.99
C GLN A 190 27.32 -16.49 -0.68
N HIS A 191 26.67 -16.98 0.37
CA HIS A 191 26.54 -16.31 1.67
C HIS A 191 26.05 -14.84 1.57
N GLN A 192 25.10 -14.57 0.66
CA GLN A 192 24.62 -13.21 0.42
C GLN A 192 23.12 -13.16 0.16
N TRP A 193 22.56 -11.96 0.36
CA TRP A 193 21.20 -11.63 -0.06
C TRP A 193 21.23 -11.14 -1.51
N VAL A 194 20.37 -11.71 -2.35
CA VAL A 194 20.25 -11.30 -3.75
C VAL A 194 18.84 -10.78 -3.99
N ALA A 195 18.73 -9.63 -4.65
CA ALA A 195 17.44 -9.04 -4.99
C ALA A 195 16.64 -9.95 -5.92
N MET A 196 15.38 -10.17 -5.58
CA MET A 196 14.37 -10.70 -6.48
C MET A 196 13.94 -9.61 -7.45
N ARG A 197 13.56 -10.00 -8.66
CA ARG A 197 13.05 -9.05 -9.65
C ARG A 197 11.58 -8.76 -9.34
N ARG A 198 11.15 -7.51 -9.47
CA ARG A 198 9.72 -7.17 -9.50
C ARG A 198 9.18 -7.50 -10.90
N ALA A 199 8.51 -8.65 -11.03
CA ALA A 199 8.00 -9.11 -12.32
C ALA A 199 6.90 -8.16 -12.84
N TYR A 200 5.95 -7.81 -11.98
CA TYR A 200 4.91 -6.79 -12.22
C TYR A 200 4.23 -6.47 -10.87
N GLY A 201 3.61 -5.29 -10.74
CA GLY A 201 2.82 -4.98 -9.55
C GLY A 201 3.57 -5.18 -8.24
N ALA A 202 3.00 -6.02 -7.34
CA ALA A 202 3.63 -6.47 -6.09
C ALA A 202 4.20 -7.90 -6.16
N VAL A 203 4.34 -8.47 -7.36
CA VAL A 203 4.88 -9.82 -7.58
C VAL A 203 6.40 -9.74 -7.77
N PHE A 204 7.12 -10.47 -6.92
CA PHE A 204 8.57 -10.59 -7.00
C PHE A 204 8.96 -12.01 -7.36
N ASP A 205 9.86 -12.18 -8.33
CA ASP A 205 10.26 -13.49 -8.85
C ASP A 205 11.76 -13.75 -8.81
N TYR A 206 12.08 -15.05 -8.88
CA TYR A 206 13.42 -15.59 -8.95
C TYR A 206 13.40 -16.90 -9.74
N ALA A 207 14.21 -16.97 -10.80
CA ALA A 207 14.39 -18.20 -11.58
C ALA A 207 15.40 -19.11 -10.89
N ASN A 208 15.13 -20.43 -10.89
CA ASN A 208 15.98 -21.43 -10.24
C ASN A 208 16.37 -21.03 -8.80
N PRO A 209 15.39 -20.86 -7.88
CA PRO A 209 15.65 -20.58 -6.47
C PRO A 209 16.62 -21.60 -5.84
N PRO A 210 17.29 -21.22 -4.72
CA PRO A 210 18.15 -22.13 -3.98
C PRO A 210 17.43 -23.43 -3.58
N GLU A 211 18.18 -24.53 -3.60
CA GLU A 211 17.68 -25.80 -3.08
C GLU A 211 17.44 -25.72 -1.55
N GLY A 212 16.41 -26.43 -1.09
CA GLY A 212 16.07 -26.50 0.33
C GLY A 212 15.18 -25.35 0.79
N GLU A 213 15.34 -24.95 2.05
CA GLU A 213 14.53 -23.89 2.65
C GLU A 213 14.87 -22.51 2.06
N ILE A 214 13.83 -21.74 1.72
CA ILE A 214 13.97 -20.39 1.19
C ILE A 214 13.87 -19.39 2.34
N LYS A 215 14.91 -18.58 2.52
CA LYS A 215 14.89 -17.43 3.44
C LYS A 215 14.74 -16.14 2.65
N LEU A 216 13.85 -15.27 3.14
CA LEU A 216 13.53 -13.99 2.53
C LEU A 216 13.71 -12.85 3.52
N ARG A 217 14.10 -11.70 2.98
CA ARG A 217 13.97 -10.40 3.64
C ARG A 217 13.36 -9.41 2.67
N PHE A 218 12.74 -8.36 3.18
CA PHE A 218 12.17 -7.30 2.35
C PHE A 218 12.39 -5.94 3.00
N GLN A 219 12.39 -4.90 2.18
CA GLN A 219 12.59 -3.53 2.61
C GLN A 219 11.25 -2.81 2.67
N LEU A 220 10.94 -2.26 3.85
CA LEU A 220 9.81 -1.36 4.06
C LEU A 220 10.31 0.07 3.99
N SER A 221 9.73 0.88 3.11
CA SER A 221 10.11 2.27 2.92
C SER A 221 8.94 3.21 3.24
N LYS A 222 9.23 4.31 3.94
CA LYS A 222 8.32 5.44 4.18
C LYS A 222 9.10 6.73 4.01
N ASN A 223 8.77 7.52 3.00
CA ASN A 223 9.49 8.74 2.66
C ASN A 223 10.99 8.45 2.40
N ILE A 224 11.88 8.98 3.24
CA ILE A 224 13.35 8.81 3.14
C ILE A 224 13.83 7.64 4.02
N GLU A 225 13.00 7.18 4.95
CA GLU A 225 13.36 6.09 5.86
C GLU A 225 13.05 4.75 5.21
N ALA A 226 14.03 3.84 5.25
CA ALA A 226 13.82 2.46 4.85
C ALA A 226 14.51 1.51 5.83
N HIS A 227 13.86 0.40 6.12
CA HIS A 227 14.41 -0.64 6.99
C HIS A 227 14.14 -2.02 6.41
N HIS A 228 15.12 -2.90 6.57
CA HIS A 228 14.97 -4.31 6.19
C HIS A 228 14.26 -5.06 7.29
N VAL A 229 13.35 -5.93 6.87
CA VAL A 229 12.66 -6.87 7.72
C VAL A 229 13.03 -8.27 7.24
N VAL A 230 13.67 -9.04 8.12
CA VAL A 230 14.04 -10.43 7.87
C VAL A 230 12.94 -11.30 8.45
N SER A 231 12.40 -12.22 7.64
CA SER A 231 11.42 -13.17 8.16
C SER A 231 12.07 -14.09 9.20
N ARG A 232 11.37 -14.35 10.30
CA ARG A 232 11.84 -15.32 11.30
C ARG A 232 11.80 -16.74 10.79
N PHE A 233 10.91 -17.03 9.84
CA PHE A 233 10.63 -18.36 9.34
C PHE A 233 11.02 -18.50 7.88
N ALA A 234 11.69 -19.62 7.59
CA ALA A 234 11.98 -20.00 6.23
C ALA A 234 10.75 -20.67 5.60
N ILE A 235 10.61 -20.51 4.29
CA ILE A 235 9.65 -21.25 3.48
C ILE A 235 10.22 -22.66 3.27
N PRO A 236 9.48 -23.74 3.55
CA PRO A 236 9.99 -25.10 3.47
C PRO A 236 10.32 -25.48 2.03
N ALA A 237 11.29 -26.38 1.83
CA ALA A 237 11.72 -26.85 0.51
C ALA A 237 10.57 -27.40 -0.36
N SER A 238 9.56 -28.00 0.27
CA SER A 238 8.37 -28.56 -0.38
C SER A 238 7.26 -27.52 -0.63
N TRP A 239 7.63 -26.24 -0.80
CA TRP A 239 6.65 -25.18 -1.02
C TRP A 239 5.82 -25.43 -2.29
N LYS A 240 4.59 -24.92 -2.26
CA LYS A 240 3.60 -25.11 -3.33
C LYS A 240 3.07 -23.78 -3.82
N ALA A 241 2.76 -23.72 -5.11
CA ALA A 241 2.03 -22.60 -5.68
C ALA A 241 0.69 -22.39 -4.95
N GLY A 242 0.32 -21.12 -4.72
CA GLY A 242 -0.89 -20.73 -3.97
C GLY A 242 -0.78 -20.90 -2.44
N ALA A 243 0.31 -21.48 -1.92
CA ALA A 243 0.47 -21.62 -0.48
C ALA A 243 0.84 -20.28 0.19
N THR A 244 0.44 -20.11 1.44
CA THR A 244 0.82 -18.96 2.26
C THR A 244 1.71 -19.38 3.43
N TYR A 245 2.72 -18.56 3.74
CA TYR A 245 3.69 -18.78 4.80
C TYR A 245 3.80 -17.55 5.70
N SER A 246 3.59 -17.75 7.00
CA SER A 246 3.69 -16.66 7.98
C SER A 246 5.13 -16.21 8.15
N THR A 247 5.34 -14.91 8.25
CA THR A 247 6.66 -14.33 8.52
C THR A 247 7.02 -14.25 10.01
N LYS A 248 6.01 -14.32 10.91
CA LYS A 248 6.07 -14.06 12.36
C LYS A 248 6.88 -12.81 12.76
N ILE A 249 6.63 -11.72 12.04
CA ILE A 249 7.11 -10.36 12.38
C ILE A 249 6.06 -9.65 13.22
#